data_AF-A0A523ZR80-F1
#
_entry.id   AF-A0A523ZR80-F1
#
_cell.length_a   1.000
_cell.length_b   1.000
_cell.length_c   1.000
_cell.angle_alpha   90.00
_cell.angle_beta   90.00
_cell.angle_gamma   90.00
#
_symmetry.space_group_name_H-M   'P 1'
#
loop_
_entity.id
_entity.type
_entity.pdbx_description
1 polymer ?
#
loop_
_entity_poly.entity_id
_entity_poly.type
_entity_poly.pdbx_seq_one_letter_code
_entity_poly.pdbx_strand_id
1 'polypeptide(L)'
;MDKIAVVSAKIPEEVYKELVLRVPDGERSSFIRDAIMEKLQTVPRPDKIFELEQKISRLEKDLSEIKKYLAELEILTYERGKINPHTFCIDEIDHKIVDYLIHYKGATTPELADFLKTNRWLILNRLRKIQRLSKKQLGKSIVEYCSGERSGKRKAWWISEELIET
;
A
#
# COMPACT_ATOMS: atom_id res chain seq x y z
N MET A 1 -15.99 5.82 43.92
CA MET A 1 -14.59 6.26 43.71
C MET A 1 -13.90 5.16 42.94
N ASP A 2 -13.48 5.45 41.71
CA ASP A 2 -12.73 4.50 40.90
C ASP A 2 -11.42 4.11 41.58
N LYS A 3 -10.89 2.93 41.25
CA LYS A 3 -9.61 2.45 41.77
C LYS A 3 -8.50 3.43 41.39
N ILE A 4 -7.86 4.03 42.39
CA ILE A 4 -6.72 4.93 42.20
C ILE A 4 -5.44 4.08 42.20
N ALA A 5 -4.57 4.30 41.21
CA ALA A 5 -3.23 3.73 41.17
C ALA A 5 -2.19 4.81 41.52
N VAL A 6 -1.17 4.44 42.29
CA VAL A 6 -0.03 5.32 42.59
C VAL A 6 1.05 5.09 41.54
N VAL A 7 1.49 6.17 40.90
CA VAL A 7 2.62 6.17 39.96
C VAL A 7 3.69 7.08 40.53
N SER A 8 4.94 6.62 40.60
CA SER A 8 6.09 7.45 40.96
C SER A 8 7.07 7.49 39.79
N ALA A 9 7.59 8.68 39.50
CA ALA A 9 8.56 8.89 38.44
C ALA A 9 9.59 9.92 38.92
N LYS A 10 10.87 9.66 38.65
CA LYS A 10 11.93 10.64 38.85
C LYS A 10 11.90 11.61 37.67
N ILE A 11 11.91 12.91 37.96
CA ILE A 11 11.97 13.97 36.95
C ILE A 11 13.26 14.79 37.12
N PRO A 12 13.76 15.43 36.06
CA PRO A 12 14.89 16.35 36.16
C PRO A 12 14.62 17.48 37.18
N GLU A 13 15.66 17.88 37.90
CA GLU A 13 15.54 18.89 38.97
C GLU A 13 15.05 20.24 38.45
N GLU A 14 15.48 20.63 37.24
CA GLU A 14 15.03 21.84 36.54
C GLU A 14 13.51 21.84 36.29
N VAL A 15 12.94 20.70 35.89
CA VAL A 15 11.49 20.56 35.66
C VAL A 15 10.73 20.66 36.98
N TYR A 16 11.28 20.08 38.06
CA TYR A 16 10.70 20.21 39.39
C TYR A 16 10.70 21.66 39.88
N LYS A 17 11.81 22.40 39.69
CA LYS A 17 11.91 23.82 40.04
C LYS A 17 10.87 24.66 39.30
N GLU A 18 10.72 24.45 37.99
CA GLU A 18 9.69 25.14 37.20
C GLU A 18 8.27 24.81 37.65
N LEU A 19 8.00 23.54 38.00
CA LEU A 19 6.70 23.12 38.52
C LEU A 19 6.36 23.83 39.84
N VAL A 20 7.32 23.92 40.77
CA VAL A 20 7.14 24.59 42.07
C VAL A 20 6.91 26.09 41.90
N LEU A 21 7.59 26.74 40.95
CA LEU A 21 7.47 28.17 40.70
C LEU A 21 6.17 28.56 39.98
N ARG A 22 5.66 27.71 39.08
CA ARG A 22 4.51 28.03 38.22
C ARG A 22 3.17 27.48 38.72
N VAL A 23 3.18 26.44 39.54
CA VAL A 23 1.96 25.77 40.01
C VAL A 23 1.78 25.96 41.52
N PRO A 24 0.63 26.49 41.97
CA PRO A 24 0.34 26.69 43.39
C PRO A 24 0.47 25.42 44.24
N ASP A 25 0.82 25.61 45.51
CA ASP A 25 0.79 24.54 46.50
C ASP A 25 -0.64 23.99 46.63
N GLY A 26 -0.78 22.66 46.50
CA GLY A 26 -2.08 21.96 46.50
C GLY A 26 -2.61 21.55 45.13
N GLU A 27 -2.18 22.22 44.04
CA GLU A 27 -2.65 21.93 42.66
C GLU A 27 -1.67 21.06 41.85
N ARG A 28 -0.49 20.78 42.38
CA ARG A 28 0.55 20.00 41.64
C ARG A 28 0.07 18.61 41.24
N SER A 29 -0.72 17.95 42.10
CA SER A 29 -1.24 16.61 41.80
C SER A 29 -2.30 16.62 40.70
N SER A 30 -3.16 17.65 40.62
CA SER A 30 -4.09 17.80 39.50
C SER A 30 -3.34 18.12 38.22
N PHE A 31 -2.40 19.08 38.27
CA PHE A 31 -1.57 19.46 37.13
C PHE A 31 -0.87 18.26 36.48
N ILE A 32 -0.22 17.40 37.27
CA ILE A 32 0.45 16.19 36.76
C ILE A 32 -0.56 15.22 36.16
N ARG A 33 -1.72 15.02 36.80
CA ARG A 33 -2.77 14.11 36.31
C ARG A 33 -3.30 14.58 34.96
N ASP A 34 -3.58 15.87 34.84
CA ASP A 34 -4.13 16.48 33.63
C ASP A 34 -3.13 16.39 32.47
N ALA A 35 -1.85 16.68 32.74
CA ALA A 35 -0.77 16.51 31.76
C ALA A 35 -0.63 15.06 31.26
N ILE A 36 -0.75 14.07 32.15
CA ILE A 36 -0.75 12.65 31.78
C ILE A 36 -1.99 12.32 30.93
N MET A 37 -3.18 12.79 31.32
CA MET A 37 -4.41 12.56 30.55
C MET A 37 -4.34 13.17 29.15
N GLU A 38 -3.88 14.41 29.04
CA GLU A 38 -3.68 15.10 27.76
C GLU A 38 -2.70 14.32 26.87
N LYS A 39 -1.57 13.87 27.45
CA LYS A 39 -0.60 13.09 26.68
C LYS A 39 -1.19 11.76 26.22
N LEU A 40 -1.94 11.07 27.05
CA LEU A 40 -2.59 9.80 26.69
C LEU A 40 -3.69 9.94 25.64
N GLN A 41 -4.29 11.12 25.46
CA GLN A 41 -5.23 11.37 24.36
C GLN A 41 -4.54 11.41 22.99
N THR A 42 -3.28 11.87 22.94
CA THR A 42 -2.50 11.98 21.69
C THR A 42 -1.62 10.77 21.43
N VAL A 43 -1.25 10.01 22.47
CA VAL A 43 -0.50 8.76 22.34
C VAL A 43 -1.41 7.67 21.79
N PRO A 44 -1.14 7.15 20.58
CA PRO A 44 -2.01 6.15 19.99
C PRO A 44 -1.90 4.82 20.74
N ARG A 45 -3.02 4.11 20.84
CA ARG A 45 -3.11 2.79 21.44
C ARG A 45 -2.72 1.71 20.42
N PRO A 46 -1.63 0.94 20.60
CA PRO A 46 -1.15 0.00 19.59
C PRO A 46 -2.17 -1.08 19.22
N ASP A 47 -2.95 -1.56 20.19
CA ASP A 47 -4.05 -2.50 20.00
C ASP A 47 -5.13 -1.92 19.07
N LYS A 48 -5.48 -0.64 19.25
CA LYS A 48 -6.45 0.04 18.40
C LYS A 48 -5.94 0.31 16.99
N ILE A 49 -4.65 0.63 16.84
CA ILE A 49 -4.02 0.73 15.52
C ILE A 49 -4.13 -0.62 14.80
N PHE A 50 -3.75 -1.70 15.47
CA PHE A 50 -3.78 -3.03 14.88
C PHE A 50 -5.20 -3.48 14.51
N GLU A 51 -6.20 -3.21 15.36
CA GLU A 51 -7.62 -3.45 15.03
C GLU A 51 -8.05 -2.68 13.77
N LEU A 52 -7.62 -1.43 13.62
CA LEU A 52 -7.92 -0.60 12.45
C LEU A 52 -7.25 -1.15 11.18
N GLU A 53 -5.97 -1.52 11.26
CA GLU A 53 -5.25 -2.15 10.14
C GLU A 53 -5.95 -3.42 9.65
N GLN A 54 -6.41 -4.27 10.58
CA GLN A 54 -7.18 -5.46 10.23
C GLN A 54 -8.51 -5.13 9.54
N LYS A 55 -9.24 -4.11 10.02
CA LYS A 55 -10.50 -3.67 9.39
C LYS A 55 -10.26 -3.13 7.99
N ILE A 56 -9.25 -2.29 7.81
CA ILE A 56 -8.86 -1.74 6.49
C ILE A 56 -8.50 -2.88 5.54
N SER A 57 -7.70 -3.85 6.00
CA SER A 57 -7.30 -5.00 5.18
C SER A 57 -8.50 -5.84 4.70
N ARG A 58 -9.53 -6.02 5.55
CA ARG A 58 -10.77 -6.70 5.16
C ARG A 58 -11.56 -5.89 4.13
N LEU A 59 -11.73 -4.58 4.35
CA LEU A 59 -12.42 -3.69 3.42
C LEU A 59 -11.74 -3.67 2.03
N GLU A 60 -10.41 -3.63 2.00
CA GLU A 60 -9.66 -3.72 0.74
C GLU A 60 -9.91 -5.04 0.01
N LYS A 61 -10.01 -6.14 0.75
CA LYS A 61 -10.27 -7.47 0.18
C LYS A 61 -11.68 -7.53 -0.41
N ASP A 62 -12.68 -7.09 0.34
CA ASP A 62 -14.08 -7.08 -0.10
C ASP A 62 -14.25 -6.18 -1.33
N LEU A 63 -13.62 -5.00 -1.32
CA LEU A 63 -13.62 -4.09 -2.48
C LEU A 63 -12.96 -4.74 -3.71
N SER A 64 -11.88 -5.48 -3.52
CA SER A 64 -11.19 -6.21 -4.60
C SER A 64 -12.09 -7.29 -5.20
N GLU A 65 -12.83 -8.03 -4.36
CA GLU A 65 -13.80 -9.02 -4.82
C GLU A 65 -14.95 -8.37 -5.61
N ILE A 66 -15.52 -7.27 -5.12
CA ILE A 66 -16.55 -6.51 -5.84
C ILE A 66 -16.03 -6.06 -7.22
N LYS A 67 -14.85 -5.45 -7.28
CA LYS A 67 -14.24 -5.01 -8.54
C LYS A 67 -14.03 -6.16 -9.50
N LYS A 68 -13.56 -7.32 -9.01
CA LYS A 68 -13.39 -8.53 -9.82
C LYS A 68 -14.71 -8.96 -10.44
N TYR A 69 -15.79 -9.09 -9.66
CA TYR A 69 -17.09 -9.52 -10.18
C TYR A 69 -17.66 -8.53 -11.20
N LEU A 70 -17.57 -7.23 -10.92
CA LEU A 70 -18.01 -6.21 -11.86
C LEU A 70 -17.21 -6.27 -13.17
N ALA A 71 -15.92 -6.60 -13.12
CA ALA A 71 -15.09 -6.74 -14.31
C ALA A 71 -15.38 -8.04 -15.09
N GLU A 72 -15.68 -9.14 -14.41
CA GLU A 72 -16.12 -10.42 -15.00
C GLU A 72 -17.48 -10.29 -15.70
N LEU A 73 -18.39 -9.48 -15.14
CA LEU A 73 -19.67 -9.16 -15.75
C LEU A 73 -19.58 -8.13 -16.88
N GLU A 74 -18.39 -7.60 -17.15
CA GLU A 74 -18.15 -6.49 -18.10
C GLU A 74 -18.94 -5.21 -17.77
N ILE A 75 -19.52 -5.12 -16.57
CA ILE A 75 -20.27 -3.95 -16.07
C ILE A 75 -19.30 -2.88 -15.58
N LEU A 76 -18.11 -3.28 -15.11
CA LEU A 76 -17.07 -2.33 -14.74
C LEU A 76 -16.50 -1.68 -16.00
N THR A 77 -17.16 -0.62 -16.45
CA THR A 77 -16.62 0.27 -17.46
C THR A 77 -15.51 1.08 -16.81
N TYR A 78 -14.27 0.63 -16.98
CA TYR A 78 -13.14 1.53 -16.79
C TYR A 78 -13.29 2.67 -17.79
N GLU A 79 -13.11 3.91 -17.36
CA GLU A 79 -12.95 5.00 -18.32
C GLU A 79 -11.72 4.64 -19.17
N ARG A 80 -11.98 4.28 -20.44
CA ARG A 80 -10.93 3.92 -21.40
C ARG A 80 -9.89 5.03 -21.39
N GLY A 81 -8.64 4.63 -21.16
CA GLY A 81 -7.52 5.57 -21.20
C GLY A 81 -7.38 6.48 -19.98
N LYS A 82 -7.67 6.03 -18.75
CA LYS A 82 -7.30 6.77 -17.53
C LYS A 82 -6.37 6.03 -16.57
N ILE A 83 -6.04 4.77 -16.85
CA ILE A 83 -5.17 3.99 -15.96
C ILE A 83 -3.74 4.16 -16.46
N ASN A 84 -2.95 4.90 -15.68
CA ASN A 84 -1.51 4.94 -15.85
C ASN A 84 -0.88 3.61 -15.36
N PRO A 85 -0.28 2.79 -16.24
CA PRO A 85 0.31 1.49 -15.88
C PRO A 85 1.45 1.59 -14.86
N HIS A 86 2.13 2.74 -14.80
CA HIS A 86 3.25 2.98 -13.89
C HIS A 86 2.83 3.02 -12.42
N THR A 87 1.53 3.19 -12.12
CA THR A 87 0.99 3.14 -10.75
C THR A 87 1.19 1.78 -10.06
N PHE A 88 1.43 0.72 -10.84
CA PHE A 88 1.67 -0.64 -10.31
C PHE A 88 3.16 -0.99 -10.19
N CYS A 89 4.05 -0.08 -10.57
CA CYS A 89 5.49 -0.28 -10.51
C CYS A 89 6.05 0.17 -9.15
N ILE A 90 7.06 -0.54 -8.67
CA ILE A 90 7.67 -0.27 -7.36
C ILE A 90 9.04 0.39 -7.51
N ASP A 91 9.74 0.07 -8.58
CA ASP A 91 11.07 0.60 -8.88
C ASP A 91 11.27 0.78 -10.38
N GLU A 92 12.47 1.25 -10.73
CA GLU A 92 12.87 1.55 -12.10
C GLU A 92 12.83 0.31 -13.02
N ILE A 93 13.04 -0.90 -12.48
CA ILE A 93 12.95 -2.12 -13.29
C ILE A 93 11.50 -2.34 -13.71
N ASP A 94 10.56 -2.19 -12.78
CA ASP A 94 9.14 -2.33 -13.07
C ASP A 94 8.68 -1.27 -14.10
N HIS A 95 9.15 -0.01 -13.98
CA HIS A 95 8.88 1.03 -14.98
C HIS A 95 9.39 0.65 -16.36
N LYS A 96 10.65 0.22 -16.50
CA LYS A 96 11.21 -0.15 -17.80
C LYS A 96 10.53 -1.37 -18.43
N ILE A 97 10.08 -2.34 -17.61
CA ILE A 97 9.27 -3.47 -18.09
C ILE A 97 7.96 -2.95 -18.69
N VAL A 98 7.27 -2.08 -17.95
CA VAL A 98 5.99 -1.49 -18.37
C VAL A 98 6.16 -0.64 -19.63
N ASP A 99 7.17 0.23 -19.70
CA ASP A 99 7.49 1.03 -20.90
C ASP A 99 7.70 0.15 -22.13
N TYR A 100 8.47 -0.94 -21.96
CA TYR A 100 8.70 -1.89 -23.05
C TYR A 100 7.38 -2.52 -23.52
N LEU A 101 6.52 -2.94 -22.58
CA LEU A 101 5.24 -3.56 -22.92
C LEU A 101 4.24 -2.58 -23.53
N ILE A 102 4.26 -1.30 -23.14
CA ILE A 102 3.46 -0.24 -23.77
C ILE A 102 3.93 -0.04 -25.22
N HIS A 103 5.24 0.07 -25.43
CA HIS A 103 5.81 0.37 -26.75
C HIS A 103 5.68 -0.80 -27.73
N TYR A 104 5.99 -2.02 -27.29
CA TYR A 104 6.04 -3.21 -28.15
C TYR A 104 4.79 -4.09 -28.06
N LYS A 105 3.82 -3.72 -27.21
CA LYS A 105 2.52 -4.41 -26.99
C LYS A 105 2.60 -5.82 -26.41
N GLY A 106 3.77 -6.45 -26.42
CA GLY A 106 4.03 -7.71 -25.75
C GLY A 106 5.48 -8.19 -25.88
N ALA A 107 5.90 -8.99 -24.91
CA ALA A 107 7.27 -9.48 -24.81
C ALA A 107 7.36 -10.84 -24.13
N THR A 108 8.32 -11.66 -24.53
CA THR A 108 8.67 -12.86 -23.77
C THR A 108 9.55 -12.50 -22.57
N THR A 109 9.54 -13.33 -21.52
CA THR A 109 10.45 -13.12 -20.36
C THR A 109 11.93 -13.06 -20.78
N PRO A 110 12.43 -13.90 -21.72
CA PRO A 110 13.77 -13.76 -22.27
C PRO A 110 14.04 -12.39 -22.93
N GLU A 111 13.15 -11.91 -23.79
CA GLU A 111 13.32 -10.61 -24.48
C GLU A 111 13.48 -9.45 -23.50
N LEU A 112 12.64 -9.42 -22.45
CA LEU A 112 12.71 -8.40 -21.40
C LEU A 112 14.00 -8.52 -20.56
N ALA A 113 14.45 -9.75 -20.29
CA ALA A 113 15.68 -9.99 -19.55
C ALA A 113 16.90 -9.51 -20.33
N ASP A 114 16.94 -9.77 -21.63
CA ASP A 114 18.01 -9.36 -22.53
C ASP A 114 18.03 -7.82 -22.68
N PHE A 115 16.85 -7.19 -22.87
CA PHE A 115 16.71 -5.74 -22.96
C PHE A 115 17.17 -5.02 -21.69
N LEU A 116 16.76 -5.52 -20.52
CA LEU A 116 17.08 -4.92 -19.22
C LEU A 116 18.44 -5.35 -18.67
N LYS A 117 19.16 -6.21 -19.40
CA LYS A 117 20.45 -6.81 -18.99
C LYS A 117 20.38 -7.39 -17.57
N THR A 118 19.31 -8.13 -17.30
CA THR A 118 19.07 -8.74 -15.98
C THR A 118 18.62 -10.19 -16.13
N ASN A 119 18.38 -10.88 -15.01
CA ASN A 119 18.03 -12.30 -15.05
C ASN A 119 16.53 -12.53 -15.29
N ARG A 120 16.20 -13.63 -15.98
CA ARG A 120 14.83 -14.01 -16.35
C ARG A 120 13.91 -14.26 -15.14
N TRP A 121 14.48 -14.74 -14.04
CA TRP A 121 13.73 -15.04 -12.82
C TRP A 121 13.18 -13.77 -12.16
N LEU A 122 14.01 -12.72 -12.09
CA LEU A 122 13.63 -11.41 -11.59
C LEU A 122 12.51 -10.82 -12.43
N ILE A 123 12.67 -10.80 -13.76
CA ILE A 123 11.65 -10.30 -14.70
C ILE A 123 10.32 -11.05 -14.52
N LEU A 124 10.35 -12.38 -14.46
CA LEU A 124 9.15 -13.18 -14.24
C LEU A 124 8.44 -12.80 -12.93
N ASN A 125 9.20 -12.62 -11.85
CA ASN A 125 8.64 -12.22 -10.57
C ASN A 125 8.05 -10.80 -10.60
N ARG A 126 8.70 -9.85 -11.29
CA ARG A 126 8.18 -8.49 -11.48
C ARG A 126 6.86 -8.49 -12.26
N LEU A 127 6.81 -9.19 -13.39
CA LEU A 127 5.60 -9.33 -14.21
C LEU A 127 4.43 -9.94 -13.43
N ARG A 128 4.68 -11.02 -12.69
CA ARG A 128 3.65 -11.63 -11.81
C ARG A 128 3.18 -10.67 -10.72
N LYS A 129 4.08 -9.85 -10.18
CA LYS A 129 3.74 -8.86 -9.15
C LYS A 129 2.85 -7.77 -9.73
N ILE A 130 3.21 -7.19 -10.88
CA ILE A 130 2.42 -6.17 -11.59
C ILE A 130 1.04 -6.74 -11.96
N GLN A 131 0.98 -7.95 -12.52
CA GLN A 131 -0.27 -8.66 -12.84
C GLN A 131 -1.17 -8.79 -11.60
N ARG A 132 -0.61 -9.26 -10.47
CA ARG A 132 -1.38 -9.47 -9.24
C ARG A 132 -1.85 -8.16 -8.62
N LEU A 133 -1.02 -7.12 -8.59
CA LEU A 133 -1.36 -5.83 -8.02
C LEU A 133 -2.47 -5.15 -8.81
N SER A 134 -2.33 -5.12 -10.14
CA SER A 134 -3.37 -4.56 -11.01
C SER A 134 -4.68 -5.32 -10.92
N LYS A 135 -4.65 -6.65 -10.94
CA LYS A 135 -5.85 -7.46 -10.74
C LYS A 135 -6.52 -7.18 -9.39
N LYS A 136 -5.74 -7.01 -8.30
CA LYS A 136 -6.30 -6.68 -6.98
C LYS A 136 -6.98 -5.30 -6.98
N GLN A 137 -6.31 -4.28 -7.51
CA GLN A 137 -6.77 -2.89 -7.42
C GLN A 137 -7.85 -2.55 -8.44
N LEU A 138 -7.79 -3.13 -9.64
CA LEU A 138 -8.68 -2.83 -10.74
C LEU A 138 -9.78 -3.87 -10.89
N GLY A 139 -9.50 -5.15 -10.64
CA GLY A 139 -10.38 -6.28 -10.98
C GLY A 139 -9.93 -7.02 -12.25
N LYS A 140 -9.15 -6.38 -13.12
CA LYS A 140 -8.48 -6.96 -14.30
C LYS A 140 -6.98 -6.68 -14.25
N SER A 141 -6.19 -7.55 -14.87
CA SER A 141 -4.73 -7.36 -14.93
C SER A 141 -4.37 -6.43 -16.09
N ILE A 142 -3.42 -5.51 -15.87
CA ILE A 142 -2.88 -4.68 -16.97
C ILE A 142 -1.83 -5.42 -17.80
N VAL A 143 -1.23 -6.46 -17.25
CA VAL A 143 -0.22 -7.30 -17.89
C VAL A 143 -0.61 -8.76 -17.68
N GLU A 144 -0.73 -9.53 -18.76
CA GLU A 144 -1.19 -10.91 -18.72
C GLU A 144 -0.29 -11.86 -19.51
N TYR A 145 -0.07 -13.03 -18.93
CA TYR A 145 0.67 -14.10 -19.58
C TYR A 145 -0.25 -14.91 -20.49
N CYS A 146 0.14 -15.07 -21.75
CA CYS A 146 -0.52 -15.95 -22.71
C CYS A 146 0.44 -17.09 -23.09
N SER A 147 0.01 -18.33 -22.83
CA SER A 147 0.74 -19.56 -23.21
C SER A 147 0.61 -19.89 -24.69
N GLY A 148 -0.44 -19.41 -25.35
CA GLY A 148 -0.68 -19.56 -26.78
C GLY A 148 0.21 -18.66 -27.64
N GLU A 149 -0.02 -18.71 -28.95
CA GLU A 149 0.63 -17.82 -29.90
C GLU A 149 -0.23 -16.57 -30.14
N ARG A 150 0.35 -15.40 -29.93
CA ARG A 150 -0.28 -14.11 -30.19
C ARG A 150 0.75 -13.21 -30.85
N SER A 151 0.39 -12.58 -31.97
CA SER A 151 1.28 -11.71 -32.76
C SER A 151 2.69 -12.29 -33.00
N GLY A 152 2.76 -13.59 -33.33
CA GLY A 152 4.03 -14.29 -33.63
C GLY A 152 4.90 -14.64 -32.41
N LYS A 153 4.47 -14.33 -31.18
CA LYS A 153 5.17 -14.70 -29.94
C LYS A 153 4.39 -15.76 -29.17
N ARG A 154 5.09 -16.78 -28.67
CA ARG A 154 4.55 -17.84 -27.78
C ARG A 154 5.01 -17.62 -26.35
N LYS A 155 4.18 -17.97 -25.36
CA LYS A 155 4.53 -17.88 -23.93
C LYS A 155 5.02 -16.47 -23.55
N ALA A 156 4.23 -15.47 -23.93
CA ALA A 156 4.58 -14.06 -23.82
C ALA A 156 3.64 -13.31 -22.86
N TRP A 157 4.07 -12.13 -22.44
CA TRP A 157 3.33 -11.19 -21.63
C TRP A 157 2.79 -10.07 -22.50
N TRP A 158 1.53 -9.71 -22.30
CA TRP A 158 0.80 -8.75 -23.11
C TRP A 158 0.21 -7.68 -22.23
N ILE A 159 0.19 -6.46 -22.75
CA ILE A 159 -0.43 -5.34 -22.06
C ILE A 159 -1.89 -5.18 -22.50
N SER A 160 -2.77 -4.83 -21.56
CA SER A 160 -4.20 -4.65 -21.80
C SER A 160 -4.48 -3.28 -22.38
N GLU A 161 -4.43 -3.15 -23.71
CA GLU A 161 -4.62 -1.88 -24.42
C GLU A 161 -5.94 -1.17 -24.09
N GLU A 162 -7.01 -1.92 -23.82
CA GLU A 162 -8.33 -1.35 -23.49
C GLU A 162 -8.36 -0.59 -22.16
N LEU A 163 -7.41 -0.86 -21.27
CA LEU A 163 -7.35 -0.29 -19.93
C LEU A 163 -6.45 0.94 -19.85
N ILE A 164 -5.54 1.13 -20.80
CA ILE A 164 -4.36 2.00 -20.64
C ILE A 164 -4.53 3.29 -21.43
N GLU A 165 -4.13 4.41 -20.82
CA GLU A 165 -4.02 5.71 -21.50
C GLU A 165 -2.86 5.65 -22.49
N THR A 166 -3.14 5.91 -23.78
CA THR A 166 -2.15 5.83 -24.87
C THR A 166 -1.63 7.21 -25.21
#